data_AF-A0A386TGD2-F1
#
_entry.id   AF-A0A386TGD2-F1
#
_cell.length_a   1.000
_cell.length_b   1.000
_cell.length_c   1.000
_cell.angle_alpha   90.00
_cell.angle_beta   90.00
_cell.angle_gamma   90.00
#
_symmetry.space_group_name_H-M   'P 1'
#
loop_
_entity.id
_entity.type
_entity.pdbx_description
1 polymer ?
#
loop_
_entity_poly.entity_id
_entity_poly.type
_entity_poly.pdbx_seq_one_letter_code
_entity_poly.pdbx_strand_id
1 'polypeptide(L)'
;MVIKNLSRLLLTAASAVLLSGPGGATPVKEAPWLPEAAAYRLTLFLGNLAPVPWDDIETAWTEPHRGSEFSTGALEWVDRKSGIKPDGILDAMAREDRQAVFTEATRLVALRIEEELDRTLAAEEPAKARQALRTAGELYRAFEDGIAAADPEAARRIGLAWLELNSSTGSAGLLGAGAFSADRDTLEAARAVISSYLAENYLLANYAPRQTLSALPETAVFSRRTIEVPPSLPPGSDIFDQDPLPLLVLNFEEQGIDETDLPLVAYGDMLFDSPQIFGNPARNLGIACSTCHNRSDVNQRLFIPGASHQPGAIDVDGAFFNPIFNDRRDDPIDIPSLRGLRFTGPYGRDGRFASLRDFSRNVIVNEFGGAEPTPLMLDALVGYMLEFDFLPNSKLNADGTLSEANPDAAHRGEAIFNRPFAGLGDRSCASCHVPDANFLDRQAHDIGSVSPAYSGARAGALDTPSLLGTAYTAPYFHDGSLSTLAAVVEWFDETKSLGLSETERTELTAYLETVGSADEPYEKFDAENTAFRLTFAELATFASTLDTLLPRRDAEHILLLTDTVAADLAADASTMSNLTARPEVYALAERLAAVGDAVRDDDWGAAEASWTAFKTEADAIEERAF
;
A
#
# COMPACT_ATOMS: atom_id res chain seq x y z
N MET A 1 60.66 -33.79 15.89
CA MET A 1 59.75 -34.57 15.03
C MET A 1 58.54 -34.87 15.91
N VAL A 2 57.48 -34.07 15.93
CA VAL A 2 56.52 -33.85 14.84
C VAL A 2 55.80 -32.52 15.07
N ILE A 3 55.70 -31.74 13.99
CA ILE A 3 54.90 -30.53 13.82
C ILE A 3 53.46 -30.96 13.50
N LYS A 4 52.48 -30.19 14.01
CA LYS A 4 51.02 -30.16 13.74
C LYS A 4 50.17 -30.68 14.91
N ASN A 5 49.59 -29.75 15.68
CA ASN A 5 48.20 -29.81 16.20
C ASN A 5 47.90 -28.60 17.12
N LEU A 6 47.88 -27.39 16.56
CA LEU A 6 47.34 -26.19 17.24
C LEU A 6 46.69 -25.24 16.22
N SER A 7 45.68 -25.74 15.52
CA SER A 7 44.83 -24.94 14.62
C SER A 7 43.50 -25.66 14.43
N ARG A 8 42.56 -25.51 15.38
CA ARG A 8 41.13 -25.89 15.26
C ARG A 8 40.43 -25.60 16.59
N LEU A 9 40.17 -24.33 16.87
CA LEU A 9 39.16 -23.83 17.83
C LEU A 9 39.34 -22.31 17.90
N LEU A 10 38.76 -21.59 16.93
CA LEU A 10 38.48 -20.15 16.90
C LEU A 10 38.16 -19.78 15.45
N LEU A 11 36.92 -20.01 15.02
CA LEU A 11 36.32 -19.41 13.81
C LEU A 11 34.84 -19.81 13.76
N THR A 12 34.04 -19.19 14.62
CA THR A 12 32.57 -19.10 14.46
C THR A 12 32.13 -17.77 15.07
N ALA A 13 31.43 -16.96 14.27
CA ALA A 13 30.86 -15.65 14.57
C ALA A 13 31.69 -14.43 14.12
N ALA A 14 31.78 -14.21 12.81
CA ALA A 14 31.92 -12.89 12.18
C ALA A 14 31.71 -13.02 10.66
N SER A 15 30.45 -13.09 10.22
CA SER A 15 30.07 -12.84 8.82
C SER A 15 28.67 -12.26 8.81
N ALA A 16 28.58 -10.96 9.01
CA ALA A 16 27.49 -10.14 8.52
C ALA A 16 28.12 -8.91 7.87
N VAL A 17 27.46 -8.40 6.83
CA VAL A 17 27.79 -7.23 6.00
C VAL A 17 28.71 -7.49 4.80
N LEU A 18 28.12 -7.52 3.60
CA LEU A 18 28.28 -6.56 2.49
C LEU A 18 27.88 -7.22 1.16
N LEU A 19 26.59 -7.19 0.84
CA LEU A 19 26.09 -7.28 -0.54
C LEU A 19 25.33 -5.98 -0.80
N SER A 20 25.94 -5.11 -1.59
CA SER A 20 25.30 -3.92 -2.16
C SER A 20 24.66 -4.32 -3.49
N GLY A 21 23.34 -4.54 -3.45
CA GLY A 21 22.41 -4.63 -4.58
C GLY A 21 21.08 -3.97 -4.18
N PRO A 22 20.22 -3.57 -5.13
CA PRO A 22 18.91 -3.02 -4.78
C PRO A 22 17.96 -4.15 -4.37
N GLY A 23 17.19 -3.93 -3.30
CA GLY A 23 15.98 -4.69 -2.99
C GLY A 23 16.15 -6.00 -2.22
N GLY A 24 15.25 -6.23 -1.25
CA GLY A 24 15.00 -7.55 -0.68
C GLY A 24 15.44 -7.77 0.76
N ALA A 25 15.13 -6.84 1.67
CA ALA A 25 14.92 -7.20 3.07
C ALA A 25 13.42 -7.07 3.33
N THR A 26 12.85 -8.03 4.06
CA THR A 26 11.48 -8.07 4.58
C THR A 26 10.97 -6.66 4.91
N PRO A 27 9.69 -6.30 4.72
CA PRO A 27 9.13 -5.24 5.54
C PRO A 27 9.10 -5.80 6.97
N VAL A 28 10.24 -5.74 7.66
CA VAL A 28 10.26 -5.62 9.11
C VAL A 28 9.26 -4.51 9.38
N LYS A 29 8.15 -4.82 10.08
CA LYS A 29 7.15 -3.82 10.47
C LYS A 29 7.93 -2.57 10.83
N GLU A 30 7.74 -1.52 10.03
CA GLU A 30 8.64 -0.38 10.08
C GLU A 30 8.72 0.08 11.53
N ALA A 31 9.95 0.25 12.05
CA ALA A 31 10.11 0.64 13.44
C ALA A 31 9.32 1.95 13.66
N PRO A 32 8.48 2.05 14.72
CA PRO A 32 7.55 3.15 14.89
C PRO A 32 8.25 4.49 14.75
N TRP A 33 7.64 5.41 13.98
CA TRP A 33 8.16 6.75 13.84
C TRP A 33 7.97 7.55 15.13
N LEU A 34 9.04 8.18 15.61
CA LEU A 34 8.90 9.20 16.66
C LEU A 34 7.99 10.33 16.16
N PRO A 35 7.15 10.93 17.04
CA PRO A 35 6.15 11.91 16.61
C PRO A 35 6.70 13.03 15.71
N GLU A 36 7.85 13.64 16.06
CA GLU A 36 8.43 14.73 15.28
C GLU A 36 9.07 14.28 13.94
N ALA A 37 9.60 13.05 13.89
CA ALA A 37 10.09 12.48 12.64
C ALA A 37 8.92 12.12 11.70
N ALA A 38 7.84 11.59 12.27
CA ALA A 38 6.62 11.27 11.54
C ALA A 38 6.01 12.53 10.91
N ALA A 39 5.82 13.57 11.73
CA ALA A 39 5.26 14.85 11.30
C ALA A 39 6.11 15.50 10.20
N TYR A 40 7.44 15.43 10.30
CA TYR A 40 8.34 15.90 9.25
C TYR A 40 8.14 15.15 7.93
N ARG A 41 8.12 13.82 7.94
CA ARG A 41 7.92 13.02 6.70
C ARG A 41 6.54 13.25 6.09
N LEU A 42 5.49 13.32 6.91
CA LEU A 42 4.15 13.72 6.48
C LEU A 42 4.14 15.11 5.84
N THR A 43 4.81 16.08 6.47
CA THR A 43 4.92 17.45 5.93
C THR A 43 5.61 17.48 4.56
N LEU A 44 6.69 16.71 4.37
CA LEU A 44 7.35 16.60 3.08
C LEU A 44 6.40 16.04 2.02
N PHE A 45 5.62 15.02 2.37
CA PHE A 45 4.65 14.40 1.48
C PHE A 45 3.49 15.33 1.14
N LEU A 46 2.76 15.80 2.15
CA LEU A 46 1.58 16.65 2.01
C LEU A 46 1.90 17.98 1.33
N GLY A 47 3.06 18.58 1.63
CA GLY A 47 3.52 19.80 0.97
C GLY A 47 3.84 19.64 -0.52
N ASN A 48 3.96 18.41 -1.01
CA ASN A 48 4.13 18.10 -2.44
C ASN A 48 2.82 17.85 -3.17
N LEU A 49 1.70 17.71 -2.46
CA LEU A 49 0.38 17.61 -3.06
C LEU A 49 -0.05 18.97 -3.64
N ALA A 50 -1.01 18.92 -4.55
CA ALA A 50 -1.54 20.11 -5.22
C ALA A 50 -3.07 19.97 -5.39
N PRO A 51 -3.89 20.73 -4.64
CA PRO A 51 -3.51 21.76 -3.67
C PRO A 51 -2.78 21.18 -2.43
N VAL A 52 -2.10 22.06 -1.68
CA VAL A 52 -1.46 21.65 -0.42
C VAL A 52 -2.55 21.56 0.66
N PRO A 53 -2.75 20.40 1.32
CA PRO A 53 -3.75 20.25 2.37
C PRO A 53 -3.19 20.79 3.69
N TRP A 54 -3.38 22.09 3.94
CA TRP A 54 -2.82 22.77 5.12
C TRP A 54 -3.38 22.25 6.44
N ASP A 55 -4.66 21.89 6.47
CA ASP A 55 -5.30 21.30 7.65
C ASP A 55 -4.67 19.94 8.01
N ASP A 56 -4.31 19.13 7.00
CA ASP A 56 -3.62 17.86 7.21
C ASP A 56 -2.17 18.06 7.67
N ILE A 57 -1.49 19.09 7.15
CA ILE A 57 -0.15 19.46 7.63
C ILE A 57 -0.23 19.87 9.10
N GLU A 58 -1.20 20.69 9.49
CA GLU A 58 -1.39 21.06 10.90
C GLU A 58 -1.68 19.84 11.77
N THR A 59 -2.59 18.97 11.32
CA THR A 59 -2.95 17.71 11.99
C THR A 59 -1.74 16.80 12.17
N ALA A 60 -0.86 16.70 11.17
CA ALA A 60 0.37 15.91 11.25
C ALA A 60 1.31 16.35 12.39
N TRP A 61 1.24 17.61 12.82
CA TRP A 61 2.04 18.15 13.94
C TRP A 61 1.31 18.13 15.28
N THR A 62 -0.01 18.24 15.28
CA THR A 62 -0.84 18.38 16.50
C THR A 62 -1.37 17.05 17.01
N GLU A 63 -1.60 16.08 16.13
CA GLU A 63 -2.19 14.78 16.44
C GLU A 63 -1.22 13.62 16.17
N PRO A 64 -1.37 12.46 16.84
CA PRO A 64 -0.68 11.24 16.44
C PRO A 64 -1.14 10.80 15.04
N HIS A 65 -0.19 10.46 14.18
CA HIS A 65 -0.52 9.85 12.88
C HIS A 65 -1.26 8.52 13.05
N ARG A 66 -2.00 8.10 12.02
CA ARG A 66 -2.70 6.80 11.99
C ARG A 66 -1.74 5.66 12.30
N GLY A 67 -2.12 4.75 13.19
CA GLY A 67 -1.29 3.60 13.56
C GLY A 67 -0.10 3.94 14.48
N SER A 68 0.02 5.18 14.96
CA SER A 68 1.08 5.55 15.90
C SER A 68 0.97 4.79 17.23
N GLU A 69 2.11 4.37 17.77
CA GLU A 69 2.20 3.82 19.14
C GLU A 69 2.20 4.94 20.21
N PHE A 70 2.30 6.20 19.80
CA PHE A 70 2.31 7.37 20.67
C PHE A 70 0.91 7.96 20.79
N SER A 71 0.54 8.40 22.00
CA SER A 71 -0.79 8.96 22.28
C SER A 71 -0.90 10.47 22.11
N THR A 72 0.16 11.14 21.66
CA THR A 72 0.23 12.61 21.54
C THR A 72 0.95 13.04 20.27
N GLY A 73 0.55 14.15 19.67
CA GLY A 73 1.18 14.69 18.47
C GLY A 73 2.60 15.23 18.71
N ALA A 74 3.26 15.60 17.60
CA ALA A 74 4.66 16.02 17.57
C ALA A 74 4.95 17.26 18.42
N LEU A 75 4.08 18.26 18.39
CA LEU A 75 4.29 19.51 19.13
C LEU A 75 4.27 19.30 20.65
N GLU A 76 3.27 18.57 21.16
CA GLU A 76 3.21 18.22 22.60
C GLU A 76 4.36 17.30 22.99
N TRP A 77 4.72 16.36 22.10
CA TRP A 77 5.87 15.48 22.33
C TRP A 77 7.16 16.27 22.46
N VAL A 78 7.44 17.19 21.53
CA VAL A 78 8.64 18.04 21.56
C VAL A 78 8.65 18.93 22.80
N ASP A 79 7.55 19.59 23.16
CA ASP A 79 7.53 20.45 24.36
C ASP A 79 7.82 19.67 25.65
N ARG A 80 7.40 18.40 25.74
CA ARG A 80 7.69 17.53 26.90
C ARG A 80 9.10 16.95 26.90
N LYS A 81 9.70 16.73 25.72
CA LYS A 81 10.95 15.96 25.57
C LYS A 81 12.16 16.81 25.20
N SER A 82 11.98 18.07 24.84
CA SER A 82 12.99 18.95 24.25
C SER A 82 13.03 20.33 24.91
N GLY A 83 14.19 20.98 24.87
CA GLY A 83 14.30 22.42 25.15
C GLY A 83 13.99 23.32 23.94
N ILE A 84 13.83 22.72 22.75
CA ILE A 84 13.59 23.42 21.48
C ILE A 84 12.13 23.90 21.42
N LYS A 85 11.93 25.16 21.01
CA LYS A 85 10.61 25.75 20.84
C LYS A 85 10.13 25.64 19.38
N PRO A 86 8.95 25.05 19.13
CA PRO A 86 8.42 24.86 17.78
C PRO A 86 7.62 26.07 17.26
N ASP A 87 7.76 27.26 17.85
CA ASP A 87 6.95 28.44 17.49
C ASP A 87 7.08 28.80 15.99
N GLY A 88 8.28 28.63 15.42
CA GLY A 88 8.55 28.92 14.00
C GLY A 88 7.73 28.06 13.04
N ILE A 89 7.47 26.79 13.37
CA ILE A 89 6.69 25.92 12.48
C ILE A 89 5.20 26.26 12.53
N LEU A 90 4.67 26.60 13.71
CA LEU A 90 3.30 27.05 13.87
C LEU A 90 3.04 28.34 13.07
N ASP A 91 3.94 29.31 13.17
CA ASP A 91 3.86 30.57 12.41
C ASP A 91 4.00 30.36 10.90
N ALA A 92 4.72 29.32 10.46
CA ALA A 92 4.86 28.99 9.05
C ALA A 92 3.59 28.32 8.50
N MET A 93 2.98 27.39 9.25
CA MET A 93 1.71 26.76 8.88
C MET A 93 0.56 27.78 8.83
N ALA A 94 0.46 28.66 9.83
CA ALA A 94 -0.56 29.72 9.86
C ALA A 94 -0.45 30.72 8.70
N ARG A 95 0.74 30.85 8.08
CA ARG A 95 0.97 31.68 6.89
C ARG A 95 0.85 30.91 5.58
N GLU A 96 0.57 29.62 5.63
CA GLU A 96 0.57 28.73 4.47
C GLU A 96 1.87 28.84 3.65
N ASP A 97 3.00 28.99 4.35
CA ASP A 97 4.32 29.20 3.74
C ASP A 97 5.07 27.88 3.64
N ARG A 98 4.91 27.19 2.51
CA ARG A 98 5.47 25.85 2.28
C ARG A 98 6.99 25.80 2.49
N GLN A 99 7.71 26.83 2.06
CA GLN A 99 9.17 26.88 2.20
C GLN A 99 9.56 27.09 3.66
N ALA A 100 8.84 27.95 4.39
CA ALA A 100 9.10 28.17 5.81
C ALA A 100 8.77 26.91 6.64
N VAL A 101 7.65 26.23 6.36
CA VAL A 101 7.29 24.98 7.06
C VAL A 101 8.37 23.92 6.87
N PHE A 102 8.81 23.71 5.62
CA PHE A 102 9.95 22.82 5.34
C PHE A 102 11.19 23.20 6.14
N THR A 103 11.57 24.49 6.12
CA THR A 103 12.78 24.98 6.78
C THR A 103 12.73 24.75 8.29
N GLU A 104 11.63 25.13 8.93
CA GLU A 104 11.47 25.00 10.38
C GLU A 104 11.36 23.52 10.81
N ALA A 105 10.64 22.70 10.04
CA ALA A 105 10.52 21.27 10.30
C ALA A 105 11.87 20.54 10.18
N THR A 106 12.61 20.77 9.10
CA THR A 106 13.95 20.19 8.89
C THR A 106 14.90 20.58 10.02
N ARG A 107 14.94 21.88 10.38
CA ARG A 107 15.80 22.38 11.46
C ARG A 107 15.41 21.79 12.80
N LEU A 108 14.11 21.67 13.10
CA LEU A 108 13.62 21.09 14.35
C LEU A 108 14.13 19.65 14.50
N VAL A 109 13.94 18.79 13.49
CA VAL A 109 14.39 17.39 13.56
C VAL A 109 15.91 17.31 13.70
N ALA A 110 16.66 18.11 12.93
CA ALA A 110 18.13 18.13 13.03
C ALA A 110 18.63 18.62 14.41
N LEU A 111 17.98 19.62 15.00
CA LEU A 111 18.31 20.09 16.35
C LEU A 111 17.93 19.06 17.42
N ARG A 112 16.82 18.32 17.24
CA ARG A 112 16.45 17.21 18.13
C ARG A 112 17.51 16.11 18.11
N ILE A 113 18.08 15.78 16.95
CA ILE A 113 19.19 14.82 16.84
C ILE A 113 20.40 15.32 17.64
N GLU A 114 20.81 16.58 17.48
CA GLU A 114 21.91 17.17 18.27
C GLU A 114 21.64 17.12 19.78
N GLU A 115 20.43 17.46 20.22
CA GLU A 115 20.10 17.45 21.65
C GLU A 115 20.20 16.04 22.25
N GLU A 116 19.76 15.00 21.51
CA GLU A 116 19.88 13.61 21.96
C GLU A 116 21.32 13.09 21.90
N LEU A 117 22.11 13.50 20.91
CA LEU A 117 23.55 13.20 20.87
C LEU A 117 24.29 13.84 22.07
N ASP A 118 23.96 15.09 22.42
CA ASP A 118 24.50 15.75 23.61
C ASP A 118 24.10 15.00 24.89
N ARG A 119 22.84 14.54 24.99
CA ARG A 119 22.38 13.69 26.11
C ARG A 119 23.13 12.37 26.18
N THR A 120 23.45 11.74 25.05
CA THR A 120 24.25 10.51 25.02
C THR A 120 25.64 10.73 25.63
N LEU A 121 26.31 11.83 25.27
CA LEU A 121 27.66 12.14 25.80
C LEU A 121 27.61 12.57 27.28
N ALA A 122 26.58 13.29 27.69
CA ALA A 122 26.42 13.76 29.06
C ALA A 122 25.95 12.67 30.04
N ALA A 123 25.42 11.54 29.55
CA ALA A 123 24.88 10.49 30.39
C ALA A 123 25.97 9.75 31.19
N GLU A 124 25.78 9.69 32.51
CA GLU A 124 26.66 8.92 33.40
C GLU A 124 26.35 7.41 33.38
N GLU A 125 25.10 7.05 33.09
CA GLU A 125 24.64 5.66 33.04
C GLU A 125 24.57 5.14 31.59
N PRO A 126 25.19 3.98 31.28
CA PRO A 126 25.14 3.41 29.93
C PRO A 126 23.72 3.19 29.39
N ALA A 127 22.76 2.87 30.25
CA ALA A 127 21.37 2.69 29.85
C ALA A 127 20.74 3.98 29.31
N LYS A 128 20.98 5.11 29.99
CA LYS A 128 20.50 6.44 29.56
C LYS A 128 21.22 6.90 28.29
N ALA A 129 22.53 6.66 28.20
CA ALA A 129 23.32 6.98 27.00
C ALA A 129 22.77 6.27 25.76
N ARG A 130 22.50 4.96 25.86
CA ARG A 130 21.92 4.14 24.79
C ARG A 130 20.49 4.53 24.44
N GLN A 131 19.69 4.91 25.43
CA GLN A 131 18.32 5.36 25.18
C GLN A 131 18.32 6.65 24.35
N ALA A 132 19.09 7.66 24.77
CA ALA A 132 19.25 8.90 24.01
C ALA A 132 19.82 8.64 22.61
N LEU A 133 20.81 7.74 22.50
CA LEU A 133 21.41 7.40 21.22
C LEU A 133 20.39 6.74 20.27
N ARG A 134 19.54 5.87 20.80
CA ARG A 134 18.45 5.25 20.03
C ARG A 134 17.49 6.30 19.52
N THR A 135 17.07 7.23 20.38
CA THR A 135 16.18 8.33 19.98
C THR A 135 16.83 9.20 18.90
N ALA A 136 18.12 9.53 19.02
CA ALA A 136 18.86 10.25 17.98
C ALA A 136 18.88 9.51 16.64
N GLY A 137 19.12 8.19 16.66
CA GLY A 137 19.10 7.34 15.47
C GLY A 137 17.69 7.24 14.84
N GLU A 138 16.65 7.12 15.66
CA GLU A 138 15.25 7.09 15.22
C GLU A 138 14.82 8.41 14.55
N LEU A 139 15.32 9.55 15.03
CA LEU A 139 15.11 10.85 14.38
C LEU A 139 15.90 10.96 13.06
N TYR A 140 17.14 10.46 13.04
CA TYR A 140 17.99 10.49 11.84
C TYR A 140 17.39 9.73 10.65
N ARG A 141 16.63 8.66 10.91
CA ARG A 141 15.89 7.90 9.86
C ARG A 141 15.05 8.80 8.97
N ALA A 142 14.57 9.95 9.48
CA ALA A 142 13.79 10.90 8.70
C ALA A 142 14.57 11.50 7.51
N PHE A 143 15.91 11.52 7.57
CA PHE A 143 16.81 12.03 6.53
C PHE A 143 17.51 10.96 5.71
N GLU A 144 17.52 9.71 6.19
CA GLU A 144 18.41 8.65 5.71
C GLU A 144 18.30 8.40 4.20
N ASP A 145 17.09 8.27 3.66
CA ASP A 145 16.89 8.02 2.21
C ASP A 145 17.45 9.15 1.34
N GLY A 146 17.27 10.40 1.79
CA GLY A 146 17.75 11.58 1.08
C GLY A 146 19.28 11.64 1.09
N ILE A 147 19.91 11.29 2.21
CA ILE A 147 21.37 11.21 2.34
C ILE A 147 21.91 10.08 1.48
N ALA A 148 21.32 8.88 1.56
CA ALA A 148 21.76 7.71 0.82
C ALA A 148 21.66 7.91 -0.70
N ALA A 149 20.60 8.53 -1.19
CA ALA A 149 20.42 8.84 -2.60
C ALA A 149 21.41 9.92 -3.10
N ALA A 150 21.66 10.96 -2.29
CA ALA A 150 22.45 12.11 -2.70
C ALA A 150 23.96 11.95 -2.51
N ASP A 151 24.38 11.31 -1.43
CA ASP A 151 25.77 11.11 -1.04
C ASP A 151 25.96 9.72 -0.38
N PRO A 152 26.05 8.65 -1.19
CA PRO A 152 26.24 7.29 -0.69
C PRO A 152 27.52 7.11 0.15
N GLU A 153 28.53 7.95 -0.08
CA GLU A 153 29.81 7.91 0.62
C GLU A 153 29.67 8.56 2.02
N ALA A 154 28.97 9.68 2.14
CA ALA A 154 28.58 10.22 3.45
C ALA A 154 27.65 9.26 4.20
N ALA A 155 26.67 8.64 3.53
CA ALA A 155 25.78 7.67 4.16
C ALA A 155 26.57 6.52 4.82
N ARG A 156 27.58 5.97 4.13
CA ARG A 156 28.49 4.96 4.70
C ARG A 156 29.27 5.47 5.90
N ARG A 157 29.86 6.67 5.81
CA ARG A 157 30.62 7.26 6.93
C ARG A 157 29.75 7.52 8.16
N ILE A 158 28.54 8.04 7.95
CA ILE A 158 27.55 8.28 9.01
C ILE A 158 27.09 6.96 9.62
N GLY A 159 26.82 5.94 8.80
CA GLY A 159 26.49 4.59 9.29
C GLY A 159 27.60 3.98 10.16
N LEU A 160 28.87 4.16 9.78
CA LEU A 160 30.00 3.77 10.61
C LEU A 160 30.05 4.55 11.93
N ALA A 161 29.81 5.86 11.90
CA ALA A 161 29.74 6.68 13.11
C ALA A 161 28.61 6.23 14.05
N TRP A 162 27.42 5.89 13.54
CA TRP A 162 26.35 5.32 14.36
C TRP A 162 26.75 3.98 15.01
N LEU A 163 27.47 3.13 14.28
CA LEU A 163 27.99 1.86 14.79
C LEU A 163 29.04 2.09 15.90
N GLU A 164 29.94 3.04 15.70
CA GLU A 164 30.95 3.44 16.69
C GLU A 164 30.28 4.01 17.95
N LEU A 165 29.27 4.88 17.80
CA LEU A 165 28.50 5.39 18.93
C LEU A 165 27.86 4.25 19.72
N ASN A 166 27.14 3.35 19.03
CA ASN A 166 26.41 2.26 19.68
C ASN A 166 27.35 1.29 20.42
N SER A 167 28.52 1.00 19.85
CA SER A 167 29.53 0.15 20.48
C SER A 167 30.32 0.84 21.60
N SER A 168 30.29 2.16 21.70
CA SER A 168 31.10 2.95 22.64
C SER A 168 30.34 3.53 23.83
N THR A 169 29.01 3.41 23.90
CA THR A 169 28.17 3.92 25.03
C THR A 169 28.36 3.18 26.37
N GLY A 170 29.17 2.11 26.41
CA GLY A 170 29.35 1.29 27.61
C GLY A 170 28.23 0.25 27.80
N SER A 171 28.41 -0.69 28.72
CA SER A 171 27.44 -1.73 29.10
C SER A 171 27.55 -2.10 30.57
N ALA A 172 26.40 -2.28 31.24
CA ALA A 172 26.36 -2.89 32.57
C ALA A 172 26.51 -4.42 32.54
N GLY A 173 26.38 -5.05 31.36
CA GLY A 173 26.37 -6.50 31.21
C GLY A 173 25.12 -7.16 31.82
N LEU A 174 24.94 -8.46 31.57
CA LEU A 174 23.90 -9.25 32.25
C LEU A 174 24.47 -9.73 33.59
N LEU A 175 23.97 -9.20 34.71
CA LEU A 175 24.53 -9.46 36.05
C LEU A 175 26.05 -9.19 36.14
N GLY A 176 26.53 -8.18 35.40
CA GLY A 176 27.95 -7.80 35.33
C GLY A 176 28.79 -8.58 34.31
N ALA A 177 28.27 -9.66 33.72
CA ALA A 177 28.96 -10.35 32.64
C ALA A 177 28.86 -9.57 31.32
N GLY A 178 30.00 -9.28 30.68
CA GLY A 178 30.05 -8.46 29.46
C GLY A 178 29.93 -6.95 29.71
N ALA A 179 30.18 -6.50 30.94
CA ALA A 179 30.23 -5.07 31.26
C ALA A 179 31.47 -4.42 30.66
N PHE A 180 31.33 -3.20 30.13
CA PHE A 180 32.43 -2.37 29.66
C PHE A 180 32.11 -0.89 29.88
N SER A 181 33.14 -0.08 30.11
CA SER A 181 32.97 1.38 30.25
C SER A 181 32.76 2.05 28.91
N ALA A 182 32.10 3.20 28.92
CA ALA A 182 32.01 4.02 27.71
C ALA A 182 33.41 4.47 27.25
N ASP A 183 33.62 4.49 25.93
CA ASP A 183 34.80 5.05 25.29
C ASP A 183 34.46 6.47 24.82
N ARG A 184 34.86 7.47 25.62
CA ARG A 184 34.48 8.86 25.39
C ARG A 184 35.14 9.47 24.16
N ASP A 185 36.38 9.12 23.88
CA ASP A 185 37.11 9.66 22.73
C ASP A 185 36.46 9.17 21.43
N THR A 186 36.11 7.88 21.36
CA THR A 186 35.39 7.32 20.22
C THR A 186 33.97 7.89 20.11
N LEU A 187 33.25 8.08 21.22
CA LEU A 187 31.94 8.73 21.22
C LEU A 187 32.00 10.15 20.66
N GLU A 188 32.96 10.96 21.11
CA GLU A 188 33.13 12.35 20.65
C GLU A 188 33.50 12.42 19.16
N ALA A 189 34.41 11.55 18.71
CA ALA A 189 34.82 11.49 17.31
C ALA A 189 33.66 11.08 16.40
N ALA A 190 32.92 10.02 16.75
CA ALA A 190 31.79 9.54 15.96
C ALA A 190 30.64 10.55 15.95
N ARG A 191 30.33 11.18 17.09
CA ARG A 191 29.36 12.29 17.16
C ARG A 191 29.75 13.43 16.21
N ALA A 192 31.03 13.84 16.20
CA ALA A 192 31.49 14.94 15.36
C ALA A 192 31.25 14.71 13.86
N VAL A 193 31.33 13.46 13.39
CA VAL A 193 31.01 13.09 11.99
C VAL A 193 29.55 13.41 11.66
N ILE A 194 28.63 12.99 12.53
CA ILE A 194 27.19 13.22 12.35
C ILE A 194 26.87 14.71 12.45
N SER A 195 27.35 15.37 13.52
CA SER A 195 27.09 16.78 13.77
C SER A 195 27.62 17.70 12.68
N SER A 196 28.81 17.42 12.13
CA SER A 196 29.36 18.21 11.03
C SER A 196 28.47 18.09 9.78
N TYR A 197 27.98 16.89 9.49
CA TYR A 197 27.09 16.67 8.35
C TYR A 197 25.74 17.37 8.52
N LEU A 198 25.14 17.30 9.71
CA LEU A 198 23.90 18.01 10.04
C LEU A 198 24.09 19.53 9.95
N ALA A 199 25.20 20.06 10.46
CA ALA A 199 25.53 21.49 10.39
C ALA A 199 25.60 22.01 8.95
N GLU A 200 26.25 21.23 8.07
CA GLU A 200 26.44 21.60 6.67
C GLU A 200 25.17 21.47 5.81
N ASN A 201 24.22 20.60 6.20
CA ASN A 201 23.11 20.21 5.31
C ASN A 201 21.71 20.47 5.87
N TYR A 202 21.52 20.54 7.19
CA TYR A 202 20.20 20.55 7.82
C TYR A 202 20.05 21.56 8.97
N LEU A 203 21.08 22.32 9.30
CA LEU A 203 21.05 23.37 10.34
C LEU A 203 21.41 24.75 9.77
N LEU A 204 21.18 24.96 8.48
CA LEU A 204 21.54 26.19 7.77
C LEU A 204 20.58 27.34 8.07
N ALA A 205 21.10 28.56 8.04
CA ALA A 205 20.26 29.76 8.19
C ALA A 205 19.38 30.03 6.96
N ASN A 206 19.80 29.56 5.77
CA ASN A 206 19.08 29.73 4.52
C ASN A 206 19.07 28.43 3.74
N TYR A 207 17.89 28.04 3.25
CA TYR A 207 17.68 26.87 2.40
C TYR A 207 17.47 27.28 0.95
N ALA A 208 17.83 26.41 0.02
CA ALA A 208 17.49 26.58 -1.38
C ALA A 208 15.96 26.55 -1.55
N PRO A 209 15.36 27.55 -2.25
CA PRO A 209 13.95 27.52 -2.60
C PRO A 209 13.63 26.29 -3.44
N ARG A 210 12.63 25.50 -3.03
CA ARG A 210 12.20 24.29 -3.75
C ARG A 210 10.70 24.24 -3.98
N GLN A 211 10.31 23.70 -5.13
CA GLN A 211 8.90 23.40 -5.40
C GLN A 211 8.49 22.03 -4.86
N THR A 212 9.42 21.08 -4.84
CA THR A 212 9.22 19.75 -4.26
C THR A 212 10.04 19.66 -2.99
N LEU A 213 9.37 19.42 -1.88
CA LEU A 213 9.96 19.13 -0.58
C LEU A 213 10.58 17.74 -0.58
N SER A 214 11.76 17.62 0.01
CA SER A 214 12.45 16.34 0.17
C SER A 214 13.45 16.42 1.31
N ALA A 215 13.87 15.26 1.80
CA ALA A 215 14.90 15.14 2.81
C ALA A 215 16.34 15.24 2.24
N LEU A 216 16.49 15.67 0.98
CA LEU A 216 17.80 15.81 0.35
C LEU A 216 18.68 16.80 1.13
N PRO A 217 19.98 16.49 1.31
CA PRO A 217 20.92 17.39 1.96
C PRO A 217 21.11 18.68 1.13
N GLU A 218 21.20 19.84 1.79
CA GLU A 218 21.28 21.13 1.08
C GLU A 218 22.46 21.23 0.11
N THR A 219 23.62 20.67 0.45
CA THR A 219 24.78 20.66 -0.46
C THR A 219 24.46 19.97 -1.79
N ALA A 220 23.60 18.94 -1.77
CA ALA A 220 23.15 18.25 -2.96
C ALA A 220 22.14 19.10 -3.76
N VAL A 221 21.19 19.75 -3.08
CA VAL A 221 20.22 20.65 -3.71
C VAL A 221 20.92 21.84 -4.38
N PHE A 222 21.92 22.44 -3.73
CA PHE A 222 22.72 23.52 -4.30
C PHE A 222 23.55 23.09 -5.50
N SER A 223 23.91 21.81 -5.61
CA SER A 223 24.66 21.28 -6.76
C SER A 223 23.84 21.29 -8.07
N ARG A 224 22.50 21.46 -7.98
CA ARG A 224 21.55 21.44 -9.11
C ARG A 224 21.59 20.16 -9.96
N ARG A 225 22.17 19.08 -9.42
CA ARG A 225 22.08 17.75 -10.02
C ARG A 225 20.69 17.19 -9.75
N THR A 226 20.09 16.56 -10.76
CA THR A 226 18.88 15.76 -10.54
C THR A 226 19.27 14.53 -9.74
N ILE A 227 18.65 14.36 -8.57
CA ILE A 227 18.86 13.22 -7.68
C ILE A 227 17.50 12.58 -7.51
N GLU A 228 17.39 11.35 -8.00
CA GLU A 228 16.19 10.54 -7.81
C GLU A 228 16.25 9.92 -6.42
N VAL A 229 15.30 10.30 -5.57
CA VAL A 229 15.08 9.66 -4.28
C VAL A 229 14.00 8.61 -4.50
N PRO A 230 14.23 7.35 -4.11
CA PRO A 230 13.17 6.34 -4.16
C PRO A 230 11.91 6.86 -3.45
N PRO A 231 10.72 6.72 -4.07
CA PRO A 231 9.50 7.13 -3.40
C PRO A 231 9.31 6.30 -2.14
N SER A 232 8.70 6.92 -1.13
CA SER A 232 8.33 6.27 0.12
C SER A 232 6.94 6.73 0.50
N LEU A 233 6.18 5.82 1.12
CA LEU A 233 4.91 6.18 1.70
C LEU A 233 5.12 7.00 2.97
N PRO A 234 4.27 8.01 3.22
CA PRO A 234 4.35 8.77 4.46
C PRO A 234 3.92 7.90 5.65
N PRO A 235 4.41 8.21 6.87
CA PRO A 235 3.96 7.57 8.10
C PRO A 235 2.44 7.56 8.24
N GLY A 236 1.88 6.42 8.64
CA GLY A 236 0.44 6.21 8.76
C GLY A 236 -0.24 5.60 7.54
N SER A 237 0.50 5.40 6.45
CA SER A 237 0.02 4.62 5.31
C SER A 237 -0.15 3.14 5.65
N ASP A 238 -1.14 2.49 5.05
CA ASP A 238 -1.37 1.05 5.09
C ASP A 238 -1.89 0.64 3.71
N ILE A 239 -1.09 -0.08 2.91
CA ILE A 239 -1.50 -0.52 1.56
C ILE A 239 -1.40 -2.04 1.36
N PHE A 240 -0.70 -2.73 2.27
CA PHE A 240 -0.39 -4.16 2.13
C PHE A 240 -1.08 -5.03 3.18
N ASP A 241 -1.70 -4.46 4.23
CA ASP A 241 -2.49 -5.26 5.16
C ASP A 241 -3.82 -5.64 4.51
N GLN A 242 -3.94 -6.91 4.15
CA GLN A 242 -5.05 -7.47 3.38
C GLN A 242 -5.79 -8.58 4.15
N ASP A 243 -5.65 -8.61 5.49
CA ASP A 243 -6.31 -9.58 6.38
C ASP A 243 -7.67 -9.02 6.91
N PRO A 244 -8.78 -9.79 6.84
CA PRO A 244 -8.93 -11.13 6.23
C PRO A 244 -8.90 -11.12 4.71
N LEU A 245 -8.29 -12.17 4.14
CA LEU A 245 -8.16 -12.32 2.70
C LEU A 245 -9.54 -12.65 2.08
N PRO A 246 -10.08 -11.85 1.15
CA PRO A 246 -11.36 -12.13 0.50
C PRO A 246 -11.32 -13.42 -0.31
N LEU A 247 -12.43 -14.15 -0.34
CA LEU A 247 -12.56 -15.28 -1.25
C LEU A 247 -12.63 -14.75 -2.70
N LEU A 248 -11.80 -15.32 -3.58
CA LEU A 248 -11.85 -15.10 -5.03
C LEU A 248 -12.71 -16.20 -5.65
N VAL A 249 -13.64 -15.83 -6.52
CA VAL A 249 -14.46 -16.79 -7.28
C VAL A 249 -14.30 -16.45 -8.75
N LEU A 250 -13.68 -17.36 -9.50
CA LEU A 250 -13.47 -17.24 -10.94
C LEU A 250 -14.41 -18.17 -11.70
N ASN A 251 -15.02 -17.66 -12.76
CA ASN A 251 -16.06 -18.40 -13.48
C ASN A 251 -15.53 -19.69 -14.17
N PHE A 252 -14.28 -19.68 -14.64
CA PHE A 252 -13.65 -20.88 -15.21
C PHE A 252 -13.34 -21.95 -14.15
N GLU A 253 -12.92 -21.56 -12.93
CA GLU A 253 -12.63 -22.50 -11.84
C GLU A 253 -13.90 -23.23 -11.40
N GLU A 254 -15.02 -22.51 -11.32
CA GLU A 254 -16.35 -23.09 -11.03
C GLU A 254 -16.81 -24.11 -12.10
N GLN A 255 -16.26 -24.01 -13.32
CA GLN A 255 -16.47 -25.00 -14.39
C GLN A 255 -15.47 -26.17 -14.33
N GLY A 256 -14.53 -26.16 -13.39
CA GLY A 256 -13.48 -27.16 -13.23
C GLY A 256 -12.36 -27.04 -14.27
N ILE A 257 -12.12 -25.84 -14.79
CA ILE A 257 -11.02 -25.55 -15.73
C ILE A 257 -9.79 -25.10 -14.92
N ASP A 258 -8.62 -25.59 -15.29
CA ASP A 258 -7.34 -25.19 -14.71
C ASP A 258 -6.84 -23.89 -15.39
N GLU A 259 -6.39 -22.91 -14.60
CA GLU A 259 -5.91 -21.64 -15.13
C GLU A 259 -4.66 -21.80 -16.02
N THR A 260 -3.82 -22.80 -15.75
CA THR A 260 -2.62 -23.09 -16.55
C THR A 260 -2.96 -23.51 -17.99
N ASP A 261 -4.19 -23.97 -18.24
CA ASP A 261 -4.73 -24.24 -19.57
C ASP A 261 -5.26 -22.97 -20.28
N LEU A 262 -5.32 -21.84 -19.57
CA LEU A 262 -5.85 -20.55 -20.03
C LEU A 262 -4.73 -19.48 -20.01
N PRO A 263 -3.70 -19.55 -20.88
CA PRO A 263 -2.53 -18.69 -20.80
C PRO A 263 -2.83 -17.18 -20.99
N LEU A 264 -3.98 -16.83 -21.58
CA LEU A 264 -4.41 -15.43 -21.66
C LEU A 264 -4.94 -14.91 -20.32
N VAL A 265 -5.65 -15.76 -19.55
CA VAL A 265 -6.18 -15.45 -18.22
C VAL A 265 -5.04 -15.42 -17.21
N ALA A 266 -4.17 -16.44 -17.19
CA ALA A 266 -2.97 -16.46 -16.35
C ALA A 266 -2.06 -15.25 -16.56
N TYR A 267 -1.93 -14.79 -17.81
CA TYR A 267 -1.20 -13.55 -18.10
C TYR A 267 -1.94 -12.30 -17.59
N GLY A 268 -3.26 -12.30 -17.68
CA GLY A 268 -4.11 -11.22 -17.16
C GLY A 268 -4.07 -11.10 -15.65
N ASP A 269 -4.05 -12.24 -14.95
CA ASP A 269 -3.90 -12.31 -13.49
C ASP A 269 -2.54 -11.75 -13.06
N MET A 270 -1.45 -12.24 -13.67
CA MET A 270 -0.11 -11.68 -13.44
C MET A 270 -0.04 -10.17 -13.68
N LEU A 271 -0.69 -9.65 -14.73
CA LEU A 271 -0.72 -8.21 -15.00
C LEU A 271 -1.54 -7.45 -13.95
N PHE A 272 -2.58 -8.05 -13.38
CA PHE A 272 -3.41 -7.46 -12.34
C PHE A 272 -2.62 -7.30 -11.03
N ASP A 273 -1.70 -8.22 -10.75
CA ASP A 273 -0.78 -8.19 -9.61
C ASP A 273 0.56 -7.50 -9.89
N SER A 274 0.80 -7.08 -11.14
CA SER A 274 2.08 -6.47 -11.52
C SER A 274 2.12 -4.96 -11.26
N PRO A 275 3.06 -4.44 -10.44
CA PRO A 275 3.30 -3.00 -10.35
C PRO A 275 3.99 -2.45 -11.60
N GLN A 276 4.52 -3.32 -12.47
CA GLN A 276 5.36 -2.92 -13.60
C GLN A 276 4.58 -2.25 -14.75
N ILE A 277 3.25 -2.42 -14.78
CA ILE A 277 2.39 -1.75 -15.77
C ILE A 277 2.17 -0.27 -15.46
N PHE A 278 2.45 0.18 -14.24
CA PHE A 278 2.26 1.56 -13.81
C PHE A 278 3.54 2.42 -13.90
N GLY A 279 3.34 3.73 -13.77
CA GLY A 279 4.41 4.73 -13.65
C GLY A 279 4.94 4.87 -12.23
N ASN A 280 5.93 5.75 -12.07
CA ASN A 280 6.39 6.17 -10.74
C ASN A 280 5.45 7.28 -10.20
N PRO A 281 5.07 7.26 -8.91
CA PRO A 281 5.66 6.45 -7.84
C PRO A 281 5.07 5.04 -7.67
N ALA A 282 3.89 4.74 -8.21
CA ALA A 282 3.16 3.49 -7.93
C ALA A 282 3.99 2.22 -8.15
N ARG A 283 4.67 2.11 -9.29
CA ARG A 283 5.55 0.97 -9.60
C ARG A 283 6.63 0.73 -8.54
N ASN A 284 7.33 1.79 -8.15
CA ASN A 284 8.40 1.70 -7.15
C ASN A 284 7.88 1.46 -5.74
N LEU A 285 6.63 1.81 -5.48
CA LEU A 285 5.94 1.52 -4.22
C LEU A 285 5.32 0.11 -4.20
N GLY A 286 5.42 -0.66 -5.28
CA GLY A 286 4.82 -1.99 -5.38
C GLY A 286 3.29 -1.97 -5.44
N ILE A 287 2.69 -0.88 -5.90
CA ILE A 287 1.23 -0.77 -6.04
C ILE A 287 0.83 -1.44 -7.36
N ALA A 288 -0.12 -2.38 -7.29
CA ALA A 288 -0.76 -3.07 -8.40
C ALA A 288 -2.28 -2.91 -8.32
N CYS A 289 -3.03 -3.45 -9.29
CA CYS A 289 -4.49 -3.40 -9.24
C CYS A 289 -5.02 -4.10 -7.97
N SER A 290 -4.41 -5.23 -7.60
CA SER A 290 -4.74 -6.01 -6.40
C SER A 290 -4.43 -5.30 -5.07
N THR A 291 -3.57 -4.28 -5.07
CA THR A 291 -3.34 -3.45 -3.88
C THR A 291 -4.61 -2.73 -3.46
N CYS A 292 -5.38 -2.22 -4.43
CA CYS A 292 -6.69 -1.59 -4.21
C CYS A 292 -7.82 -2.61 -4.24
N HIS A 293 -7.78 -3.52 -5.21
CA HIS A 293 -8.82 -4.51 -5.49
C HIS A 293 -8.36 -5.93 -5.10
N ASN A 294 -8.20 -6.15 -3.80
CA ASN A 294 -7.75 -7.41 -3.21
C ASN A 294 -8.65 -8.59 -3.60
N ARG A 295 -8.15 -9.49 -4.46
CA ARG A 295 -8.86 -10.71 -4.91
C ARG A 295 -10.27 -10.42 -5.42
N SER A 296 -10.38 -9.47 -6.35
CA SER A 296 -11.63 -8.93 -6.92
C SER A 296 -12.51 -8.14 -5.95
N ASP A 297 -12.14 -8.00 -4.69
CA ASP A 297 -12.89 -7.23 -3.69
C ASP A 297 -12.13 -5.99 -3.20
N VAL A 298 -12.74 -5.18 -2.34
CA VAL A 298 -12.13 -3.95 -1.84
C VAL A 298 -11.04 -4.22 -0.79
N ASN A 299 -9.87 -3.59 -0.93
CA ASN A 299 -8.92 -3.45 0.18
C ASN A 299 -9.41 -2.37 1.17
N GLN A 300 -10.18 -2.77 2.18
CA GLN A 300 -10.77 -1.86 3.17
C GLN A 300 -9.75 -1.18 4.08
N ARG A 301 -8.50 -1.66 4.09
CA ARG A 301 -7.44 -1.11 4.95
C ARG A 301 -6.58 -0.09 4.26
N LEU A 302 -6.63 -0.07 2.92
CA LEU A 302 -5.86 0.84 2.08
C LEU A 302 -6.07 2.27 2.56
N PHE A 303 -4.96 2.92 2.89
CA PHE A 303 -4.95 4.31 3.32
C PHE A 303 -3.59 4.93 3.03
N ILE A 304 -3.60 6.08 2.36
CA ILE A 304 -2.41 6.92 2.17
C ILE A 304 -2.78 8.33 2.63
N PRO A 305 -2.16 8.87 3.70
CA PRO A 305 -2.41 10.24 4.17
C PRO A 305 -2.37 11.27 3.02
N GLY A 306 -3.40 12.09 2.89
CA GLY A 306 -3.53 13.12 1.84
C GLY A 306 -3.90 12.60 0.45
N ALA A 307 -3.98 11.28 0.24
CA ALA A 307 -4.61 10.67 -0.93
C ALA A 307 -5.87 9.88 -0.54
N SER A 308 -6.09 9.62 0.74
CA SER A 308 -7.25 8.93 1.30
C SER A 308 -7.84 9.76 2.44
N HIS A 309 -9.16 9.94 2.50
CA HIS A 309 -9.83 10.53 3.66
C HIS A 309 -10.27 9.50 4.71
N GLN A 310 -10.39 8.24 4.32
CA GLN A 310 -10.72 7.08 5.16
C GLN A 310 -10.15 5.78 4.55
N PRO A 311 -10.03 4.70 5.35
CA PRO A 311 -9.60 3.41 4.83
C PRO A 311 -10.54 2.87 3.74
N GLY A 312 -9.97 2.31 2.68
CA GLY A 312 -10.72 1.80 1.52
C GLY A 312 -11.11 2.87 0.50
N ALA A 313 -10.58 4.09 0.61
CA ALA A 313 -10.75 5.14 -0.38
C ALA A 313 -9.40 5.70 -0.84
N ILE A 314 -9.35 6.18 -2.08
CA ILE A 314 -8.15 6.73 -2.66
C ILE A 314 -8.50 7.72 -3.78
N ASP A 315 -7.75 8.81 -3.84
CA ASP A 315 -7.72 9.76 -4.93
C ASP A 315 -6.62 9.34 -5.92
N VAL A 316 -7.04 8.89 -7.10
CA VAL A 316 -6.15 8.41 -8.18
C VAL A 316 -5.94 9.44 -9.28
N ASP A 317 -6.76 10.49 -9.33
CA ASP A 317 -6.64 11.60 -10.26
C ASP A 317 -6.12 12.89 -9.61
N GLY A 318 -5.62 12.80 -8.38
CA GLY A 318 -4.81 13.81 -7.71
C GLY A 318 -3.33 13.86 -8.13
N ALA A 319 -2.54 14.66 -7.40
CA ALA A 319 -1.15 14.94 -7.75
C ALA A 319 -0.16 13.78 -7.52
N PHE A 320 -0.51 12.81 -6.68
CA PHE A 320 0.45 11.85 -6.14
C PHE A 320 0.92 10.82 -7.17
N PHE A 321 -0.01 10.18 -7.89
CA PHE A 321 0.30 9.12 -8.84
C PHE A 321 0.71 9.67 -10.22
N ASN A 322 -0.07 10.58 -10.78
CA ASN A 322 0.24 11.24 -12.04
C ASN A 322 -0.03 12.75 -11.98
N PRO A 323 0.99 13.57 -11.67
CA PRO A 323 0.84 15.03 -11.59
C PRO A 323 0.29 15.71 -12.86
N ILE A 324 0.40 15.07 -14.03
CA ILE A 324 -0.12 15.61 -15.30
C ILE A 324 -1.65 15.48 -15.36
N PHE A 325 -2.21 14.46 -14.70
CA PHE A 325 -3.65 14.18 -14.68
C PHE A 325 -4.37 14.82 -13.49
N ASN A 326 -3.62 15.45 -12.57
CA ASN A 326 -4.13 16.13 -11.40
C ASN A 326 -5.29 17.10 -11.71
N ASP A 327 -6.49 16.78 -11.23
CA ASP A 327 -7.69 17.59 -11.38
C ASP A 327 -7.76 18.78 -10.37
N ARG A 328 -6.85 18.77 -9.38
CA ARG A 328 -6.65 19.74 -8.29
C ARG A 328 -7.80 19.80 -7.30
N ARG A 329 -8.46 18.67 -7.10
CA ARG A 329 -9.50 18.48 -6.10
C ARG A 329 -9.01 17.43 -5.12
N ASP A 330 -9.55 17.53 -3.92
CA ASP A 330 -9.32 16.56 -2.85
C ASP A 330 -10.68 15.89 -2.63
N ASP A 331 -10.98 14.93 -3.49
CA ASP A 331 -12.20 14.14 -3.47
C ASP A 331 -11.91 12.64 -3.68
N PRO A 332 -11.16 12.00 -2.77
CA PRO A 332 -10.96 10.56 -2.81
C PRO A 332 -12.31 9.84 -2.86
N ILE A 333 -12.37 8.78 -3.65
CA ILE A 333 -13.57 7.95 -3.77
C ILE A 333 -13.33 6.58 -3.15
N ASP A 334 -14.41 5.94 -2.70
CA ASP A 334 -14.36 4.56 -2.23
C ASP A 334 -13.92 3.62 -3.36
N ILE A 335 -13.07 2.66 -3.01
CA ILE A 335 -12.61 1.64 -3.95
C ILE A 335 -13.75 0.64 -4.15
N PRO A 336 -14.30 0.49 -5.38
CA PRO A 336 -15.39 -0.45 -5.61
C PRO A 336 -14.89 -1.90 -5.62
N SER A 337 -15.75 -2.83 -5.20
CA SER A 337 -15.57 -4.26 -5.48
C SER A 337 -15.63 -4.49 -6.99
N LEU A 338 -14.78 -5.37 -7.51
CA LEU A 338 -14.77 -5.79 -8.92
C LEU A 338 -15.57 -7.08 -9.15
N ARG A 339 -16.17 -7.66 -8.12
CA ARG A 339 -16.98 -8.89 -8.25
C ARG A 339 -18.13 -8.69 -9.23
N GLY A 340 -18.28 -9.65 -10.15
CA GLY A 340 -19.31 -9.63 -11.16
C GLY A 340 -19.11 -8.57 -12.24
N LEU A 341 -17.89 -8.08 -12.44
CA LEU A 341 -17.55 -6.94 -13.33
C LEU A 341 -18.22 -7.01 -14.71
N ARG A 342 -18.33 -8.22 -15.29
CA ARG A 342 -19.00 -8.50 -16.57
C ARG A 342 -20.46 -8.04 -16.65
N PHE A 343 -21.11 -7.78 -15.51
CA PHE A 343 -22.49 -7.32 -15.41
C PHE A 343 -22.65 -5.85 -15.03
N THR A 344 -21.56 -5.17 -14.68
CA THR A 344 -21.58 -3.86 -14.01
C THR A 344 -21.43 -2.67 -14.96
N GLY A 345 -21.06 -2.91 -16.23
CA GLY A 345 -20.92 -1.86 -17.24
C GLY A 345 -22.14 -0.92 -17.30
N PRO A 346 -21.97 0.39 -17.56
CA PRO A 346 -20.71 1.09 -17.88
C PRO A 346 -19.71 1.16 -16.71
N TYR A 347 -18.49 1.61 -16.98
CA TYR A 347 -17.35 1.56 -16.06
C TYR A 347 -16.86 2.97 -15.69
N GLY A 348 -16.17 3.05 -14.55
CA GLY A 348 -15.96 4.28 -13.81
C GLY A 348 -17.15 4.58 -12.89
N ARG A 349 -16.92 5.17 -11.72
CA ARG A 349 -17.99 5.47 -10.74
C ARG A 349 -19.13 6.33 -11.29
N ASP A 350 -18.87 7.07 -12.36
CA ASP A 350 -19.79 7.95 -13.08
C ASP A 350 -20.28 7.38 -14.43
N GLY A 351 -19.96 6.12 -14.74
CA GLY A 351 -20.35 5.44 -15.97
C GLY A 351 -19.76 6.03 -17.25
N ARG A 352 -18.64 6.79 -17.17
CA ARG A 352 -18.08 7.50 -18.32
C ARG A 352 -17.48 6.58 -19.40
N PHE A 353 -17.15 5.33 -19.07
CA PHE A 353 -16.55 4.37 -20.00
C PHE A 353 -17.53 3.26 -20.38
N ALA A 354 -17.81 3.10 -21.67
CA ALA A 354 -18.63 1.98 -22.16
C ALA A 354 -17.84 0.65 -22.27
N SER A 355 -16.52 0.71 -22.15
CA SER A 355 -15.60 -0.40 -22.42
C SER A 355 -14.66 -0.60 -21.24
N LEU A 356 -14.63 -1.82 -20.70
CA LEU A 356 -13.71 -2.18 -19.61
C LEU A 356 -12.26 -1.99 -20.06
N ARG A 357 -11.98 -2.35 -21.33
CA ARG A 357 -10.67 -2.16 -21.95
C ARG A 357 -10.21 -0.70 -21.94
N ASP A 358 -11.12 0.22 -22.27
CA ASP A 358 -10.79 1.66 -22.30
C ASP A 358 -10.62 2.21 -20.87
N PHE A 359 -11.42 1.72 -19.93
CA PHE A 359 -11.29 2.05 -18.51
C PHE A 359 -9.94 1.54 -17.96
N SER A 360 -9.57 0.27 -18.17
CA SER A 360 -8.28 -0.27 -17.71
C SER A 360 -7.09 0.48 -18.30
N ARG A 361 -7.16 0.87 -19.58
CA ARG A 361 -6.13 1.74 -20.19
C ARG A 361 -6.09 3.12 -19.52
N ASN A 362 -7.25 3.70 -19.17
CA ASN A 362 -7.31 4.97 -18.44
C ASN A 362 -6.62 4.86 -17.08
N VAL A 363 -6.92 3.81 -16.31
CA VAL A 363 -6.27 3.55 -15.02
C VAL A 363 -4.74 3.49 -15.20
N ILE A 364 -4.27 2.65 -16.13
CA ILE A 364 -2.82 2.46 -16.32
C ILE A 364 -2.13 3.75 -16.77
N VAL A 365 -2.62 4.43 -17.80
CA VAL A 365 -1.90 5.54 -18.44
C VAL A 365 -2.18 6.88 -17.79
N ASN A 366 -3.44 7.16 -17.46
CA ASN A 366 -3.86 8.49 -17.01
C ASN A 366 -3.79 8.62 -15.49
N GLU A 367 -4.33 7.65 -14.74
CA GLU A 367 -4.33 7.72 -13.27
C GLU A 367 -2.95 7.38 -12.71
N PHE A 368 -2.33 6.29 -13.19
CA PHE A 368 -1.05 5.79 -12.65
C PHE A 368 0.19 6.10 -13.50
N GLY A 369 0.05 6.84 -14.59
CA GLY A 369 1.19 7.35 -15.38
C GLY A 369 2.04 6.27 -16.06
N GLY A 370 1.49 5.08 -16.27
CA GLY A 370 2.13 3.96 -16.94
C GLY A 370 2.33 4.18 -18.45
N ALA A 371 3.12 3.30 -19.06
CA ALA A 371 3.28 3.27 -20.51
C ALA A 371 1.99 2.77 -21.18
N GLU A 372 1.83 3.05 -22.48
CA GLU A 372 0.72 2.50 -23.26
C GLU A 372 0.79 0.96 -23.26
N PRO A 373 -0.22 0.25 -22.73
CA PRO A 373 -0.21 -1.21 -22.74
C PRO A 373 -0.34 -1.77 -24.15
N THR A 374 0.28 -2.92 -24.42
CA THR A 374 0.09 -3.61 -25.70
C THR A 374 -1.35 -4.10 -25.85
N PRO A 375 -1.81 -4.38 -27.09
CA PRO A 375 -3.13 -4.96 -27.27
C PRO A 375 -3.35 -6.27 -26.49
N LEU A 376 -2.32 -7.11 -26.42
CA LEU A 376 -2.30 -8.38 -25.70
C LEU A 376 -2.46 -8.16 -24.20
N MET A 377 -1.73 -7.21 -23.60
CA MET A 377 -1.85 -6.90 -22.16
C MET A 377 -3.28 -6.52 -21.79
N LEU A 378 -3.91 -5.64 -22.57
CA LEU A 378 -5.30 -5.23 -22.33
C LEU A 378 -6.29 -6.37 -22.57
N ASP A 379 -6.08 -7.23 -23.58
CA ASP A 379 -6.94 -8.39 -23.81
C ASP A 379 -6.83 -9.41 -22.67
N ALA A 380 -5.62 -9.62 -22.15
CA ALA A 380 -5.35 -10.50 -21.02
C ALA A 380 -5.99 -9.98 -19.73
N LEU A 381 -5.72 -8.72 -19.36
CA LEU A 381 -6.32 -8.06 -18.19
C LEU A 381 -7.85 -8.13 -18.23
N VAL A 382 -8.45 -7.76 -19.37
CA VAL A 382 -9.92 -7.82 -19.53
C VAL A 382 -10.42 -9.25 -19.46
N GLY A 383 -9.70 -10.20 -20.06
CA GLY A 383 -10.02 -11.62 -19.98
C GLY A 383 -10.13 -12.09 -18.53
N TYR A 384 -9.10 -11.83 -17.73
CA TYR A 384 -9.08 -12.17 -16.31
C TYR A 384 -10.17 -11.46 -15.50
N MET A 385 -10.29 -10.13 -15.60
CA MET A 385 -11.28 -9.39 -14.80
C MET A 385 -12.74 -9.74 -15.11
N LEU A 386 -13.04 -10.29 -16.29
CA LEU A 386 -14.38 -10.77 -16.63
C LEU A 386 -14.73 -12.10 -15.94
N GLU A 387 -13.74 -12.83 -15.44
CA GLU A 387 -13.93 -14.08 -14.69
C GLU A 387 -14.39 -13.83 -13.24
N PHE A 388 -14.15 -12.64 -12.69
CA PHE A 388 -14.58 -12.26 -11.34
C PHE A 388 -16.09 -12.42 -11.17
N ASP A 389 -16.51 -13.36 -10.32
CA ASP A 389 -17.91 -13.65 -10.03
C ASP A 389 -18.35 -13.06 -8.68
N PHE A 390 -19.67 -12.99 -8.49
CA PHE A 390 -20.23 -12.71 -7.17
C PHE A 390 -20.04 -13.92 -6.25
N LEU A 391 -19.95 -13.66 -4.94
CA LEU A 391 -19.93 -14.72 -3.96
C LEU A 391 -21.29 -15.46 -3.91
N PRO A 392 -21.29 -16.79 -3.71
CA PRO A 392 -22.50 -17.53 -3.41
C PRO A 392 -23.21 -16.99 -2.17
N ASN A 393 -24.54 -16.90 -2.25
CA ASN A 393 -25.41 -16.51 -1.14
C ASN A 393 -26.65 -17.41 -1.10
N SER A 394 -26.63 -18.42 -0.22
CA SER A 394 -27.74 -19.37 -0.02
C SER A 394 -29.05 -18.73 0.48
N LYS A 395 -29.02 -17.46 0.89
CA LYS A 395 -30.20 -16.70 1.29
C LYS A 395 -30.97 -16.12 0.11
N LEU A 396 -30.42 -16.18 -1.11
CA LEU A 396 -31.06 -15.70 -2.32
C LEU A 396 -31.40 -16.86 -3.26
N ASN A 397 -32.52 -16.73 -3.95
CA ASN A 397 -32.85 -17.55 -5.12
C ASN A 397 -32.12 -16.99 -6.36
N ALA A 398 -32.07 -17.78 -7.43
CA ALA A 398 -31.40 -17.38 -8.68
C ALA A 398 -32.01 -16.12 -9.36
N ASP A 399 -33.22 -15.72 -8.99
CA ASP A 399 -33.88 -14.50 -9.47
C ASP A 399 -33.68 -13.29 -8.53
N GLY A 400 -32.79 -13.41 -7.53
CA GLY A 400 -32.48 -12.36 -6.57
C GLY A 400 -33.52 -12.17 -5.46
N THR A 401 -34.60 -12.95 -5.43
CA THR A 401 -35.56 -12.94 -4.33
C THR A 401 -35.03 -13.69 -3.11
N LEU A 402 -35.55 -13.38 -1.92
CA LEU A 402 -35.16 -14.13 -0.71
C LEU A 402 -35.61 -15.59 -0.76
N SER A 403 -34.73 -16.51 -0.33
CA SER A 403 -35.13 -17.89 -0.08
C SER A 403 -36.06 -17.99 1.14
N GLU A 404 -36.91 -19.02 1.19
CA GLU A 404 -37.92 -19.19 2.26
C GLU A 404 -37.34 -19.36 3.67
N ALA A 405 -36.05 -19.68 3.78
CA ALA A 405 -35.37 -19.91 5.05
C ALA A 405 -34.99 -18.62 5.80
N ASN A 406 -35.20 -17.46 5.19
CA ASN A 406 -34.83 -16.18 5.77
C ASN A 406 -35.76 -15.73 6.91
N PRO A 407 -35.28 -14.89 7.84
CA PRO A 407 -36.12 -14.34 8.90
C PRO A 407 -37.28 -13.51 8.35
N ASP A 408 -38.45 -13.57 9.00
CA ASP A 408 -39.64 -12.79 8.60
C ASP A 408 -39.36 -11.28 8.46
N ALA A 409 -38.41 -10.75 9.23
CA ALA A 409 -38.01 -9.34 9.14
C ALA A 409 -37.41 -8.99 7.77
N ALA A 410 -36.59 -9.87 7.19
CA ALA A 410 -36.00 -9.67 5.87
C ALA A 410 -37.07 -9.72 4.77
N HIS A 411 -38.04 -10.64 4.87
CA HIS A 411 -39.18 -10.67 3.94
C HIS A 411 -40.09 -9.43 4.05
N ARG A 412 -40.29 -8.88 5.25
CA ARG A 412 -41.00 -7.59 5.39
C ARG A 412 -40.17 -6.43 4.82
N GLY A 413 -38.85 -6.48 5.00
CA GLY A 413 -37.90 -5.57 4.36
C GLY A 413 -37.96 -5.61 2.83
N GLU A 414 -38.05 -6.80 2.23
CA GLU A 414 -38.23 -7.00 0.79
C GLU A 414 -39.51 -6.33 0.28
N ALA A 415 -40.61 -6.43 1.04
CA ALA A 415 -41.85 -5.75 0.68
C ALA A 415 -41.71 -4.21 0.71
N ILE A 416 -40.92 -3.67 1.66
CA ILE A 416 -40.61 -2.24 1.73
C ILE A 416 -39.70 -1.82 0.57
N PHE A 417 -38.69 -2.63 0.25
CA PHE A 417 -37.75 -2.39 -0.85
C PHE A 417 -38.44 -2.29 -2.22
N ASN A 418 -39.50 -3.08 -2.42
CA ASN A 418 -40.32 -3.08 -3.62
C ASN A 418 -41.43 -2.02 -3.62
N ARG A 419 -41.68 -1.33 -2.51
CA ARG A 419 -42.74 -0.34 -2.38
C ARG A 419 -42.38 0.97 -3.10
N PRO A 420 -43.27 1.53 -3.94
CA PRO A 420 -43.08 2.86 -4.49
C PRO A 420 -43.19 3.95 -3.44
N PHE A 421 -42.33 4.98 -3.53
CA PHE A 421 -42.35 6.15 -2.67
C PHE A 421 -42.48 7.43 -3.50
N ALA A 422 -43.37 8.33 -3.09
CA ALA A 422 -43.52 9.64 -3.72
C ALA A 422 -42.20 10.45 -3.69
N GLY A 423 -41.44 10.31 -2.59
CA GLY A 423 -40.12 10.91 -2.41
C GLY A 423 -39.05 10.49 -3.42
N LEU A 424 -39.27 9.35 -4.09
CA LEU A 424 -38.42 8.81 -5.15
C LEU A 424 -39.06 8.99 -6.54
N GLY A 425 -40.07 9.85 -6.67
CA GLY A 425 -40.80 10.05 -7.93
C GLY A 425 -41.66 8.84 -8.31
N ASP A 426 -42.35 8.25 -7.34
CA ASP A 426 -43.20 7.05 -7.48
C ASP A 426 -42.43 5.80 -7.91
N ARG A 427 -41.12 5.76 -7.61
CA ARG A 427 -40.24 4.60 -7.78
C ARG A 427 -39.99 3.88 -6.45
N SER A 428 -39.51 2.65 -6.52
CA SER A 428 -39.05 1.85 -5.37
C SER A 428 -37.53 1.67 -5.40
N CYS A 429 -36.94 1.13 -4.34
CA CYS A 429 -35.51 0.78 -4.31
C CYS A 429 -35.15 -0.22 -5.43
N ALA A 430 -36.04 -1.19 -5.64
CA ALA A 430 -35.93 -2.20 -6.71
C ALA A 430 -35.98 -1.64 -8.13
N SER A 431 -36.34 -0.37 -8.33
CA SER A 431 -36.34 0.25 -9.65
C SER A 431 -34.94 0.54 -10.21
N CYS A 432 -33.96 0.69 -9.31
CA CYS A 432 -32.55 0.85 -9.66
C CYS A 432 -31.73 -0.38 -9.24
N HIS A 433 -31.99 -0.92 -8.04
CA HIS A 433 -31.36 -2.15 -7.56
C HIS A 433 -32.22 -3.37 -7.93
N VAL A 434 -32.24 -3.72 -9.21
CA VAL A 434 -33.15 -4.71 -9.81
C VAL A 434 -32.78 -6.15 -9.41
N PRO A 435 -33.59 -6.88 -8.61
CA PRO A 435 -33.19 -8.17 -8.02
C PRO A 435 -32.75 -9.24 -9.04
N ASP A 436 -33.50 -9.44 -10.12
CA ASP A 436 -33.21 -10.45 -11.15
C ASP A 436 -32.09 -10.05 -12.13
N ALA A 437 -31.48 -8.88 -11.92
CA ALA A 437 -30.36 -8.36 -12.68
C ALA A 437 -29.14 -8.05 -11.81
N ASN A 438 -28.86 -8.91 -10.81
CA ASN A 438 -27.76 -8.74 -9.85
C ASN A 438 -27.84 -7.42 -9.06
N PHE A 439 -29.06 -6.93 -8.81
CA PHE A 439 -29.31 -5.66 -8.14
C PHE A 439 -28.74 -4.44 -8.87
N LEU A 440 -28.80 -4.46 -10.21
CA LEU A 440 -28.27 -3.40 -11.08
C LEU A 440 -29.29 -3.01 -12.17
N ASP A 441 -29.38 -1.70 -12.44
CA ASP A 441 -30.06 -1.16 -13.62
C ASP A 441 -29.10 -0.65 -14.71
N ARG A 442 -27.78 -0.67 -14.41
CA ARG A 442 -26.68 -0.24 -15.29
C ARG A 442 -26.80 1.21 -15.74
N GLN A 443 -27.26 2.08 -14.85
CA GLN A 443 -27.43 3.49 -15.10
C GLN A 443 -26.81 4.34 -13.98
N ALA A 444 -26.34 5.53 -14.37
CA ALA A 444 -25.93 6.56 -13.44
C ALA A 444 -27.12 7.41 -12.99
N HIS A 445 -27.25 7.63 -11.69
CA HIS A 445 -28.30 8.47 -11.10
C HIS A 445 -27.71 9.57 -10.22
N ASP A 446 -28.29 10.76 -10.30
CA ASP A 446 -28.06 11.82 -9.33
C ASP A 446 -29.10 11.67 -8.21
N ILE A 447 -28.66 11.10 -7.09
CA ILE A 447 -29.46 10.98 -5.87
C ILE A 447 -29.24 12.17 -4.92
N GLY A 448 -28.42 13.16 -5.29
CA GLY A 448 -28.07 14.30 -4.44
C GLY A 448 -27.00 13.99 -3.39
N SER A 449 -26.21 12.93 -3.57
CA SER A 449 -25.06 12.59 -2.73
C SER A 449 -23.77 13.28 -3.17
N VAL A 450 -23.64 13.64 -4.46
CA VAL A 450 -22.44 14.28 -5.00
C VAL A 450 -22.56 15.80 -4.88
N SER A 451 -21.54 16.43 -4.29
CA SER A 451 -21.44 17.89 -4.29
C SER A 451 -21.00 18.42 -5.67
N PRO A 452 -21.56 19.54 -6.17
CA PRO A 452 -21.06 20.16 -7.40
C PRO A 452 -19.59 20.57 -7.25
N ALA A 453 -18.79 20.31 -8.28
CA ALA A 453 -17.35 20.62 -8.28
C ALA A 453 -17.03 22.11 -8.06
N TYR A 454 -17.95 23.00 -8.47
CA TYR A 454 -17.88 24.43 -8.21
C TYR A 454 -19.28 25.06 -8.26
N SER A 455 -19.40 26.27 -7.71
CA SER A 455 -20.66 27.03 -7.74
C SER A 455 -21.17 27.21 -9.18
N GLY A 456 -22.30 26.59 -9.50
CA GLY A 456 -22.93 26.63 -10.82
C GLY A 456 -22.69 25.40 -11.69
N ALA A 457 -21.84 24.46 -11.27
CA ALA A 457 -21.73 23.14 -11.88
C ALA A 457 -22.98 22.28 -11.55
N ARG A 458 -23.26 21.29 -12.40
CA ARG A 458 -24.20 20.22 -12.03
C ARG A 458 -23.49 19.25 -11.08
N ALA A 459 -24.22 18.69 -10.13
CA ALA A 459 -23.76 17.54 -9.36
C ALA A 459 -23.53 16.34 -10.30
N GLY A 460 -22.61 15.46 -9.91
CA GLY A 460 -22.34 14.23 -10.64
C GLY A 460 -23.47 13.20 -10.45
N ALA A 461 -23.70 12.39 -11.49
CA ALA A 461 -24.46 11.16 -11.36
C ALA A 461 -23.47 10.00 -11.19
N LEU A 462 -23.86 8.99 -10.42
CA LEU A 462 -23.03 7.83 -10.14
C LEU A 462 -23.77 6.56 -10.49
N ASP A 463 -23.04 5.55 -10.95
CA ASP A 463 -23.60 4.25 -11.28
C ASP A 463 -24.22 3.59 -10.05
N THR A 464 -25.39 2.97 -10.24
CA THR A 464 -26.02 2.12 -9.22
C THR A 464 -25.09 0.95 -8.88
N PRO A 465 -24.55 0.84 -7.64
CA PRO A 465 -23.73 -0.31 -7.27
C PRO A 465 -24.60 -1.55 -7.06
N SER A 466 -24.04 -2.75 -7.27
CA SER A 466 -24.72 -3.98 -6.88
C SER A 466 -24.85 -4.04 -5.36
N LEU A 467 -25.94 -4.63 -4.88
CA LEU A 467 -26.13 -4.87 -3.44
C LEU A 467 -25.48 -6.18 -2.98
N LEU A 468 -25.05 -7.04 -3.90
CA LEU A 468 -24.41 -8.32 -3.58
C LEU A 468 -23.04 -8.08 -2.92
N GLY A 469 -22.76 -8.77 -1.80
CA GLY A 469 -21.50 -8.62 -1.05
C GLY A 469 -21.38 -7.34 -0.21
N THR A 470 -22.33 -6.40 -0.30
CA THR A 470 -22.22 -5.10 0.40
C THR A 470 -22.21 -5.17 1.93
N ALA A 471 -22.57 -6.30 2.53
CA ALA A 471 -22.44 -6.49 3.98
C ALA A 471 -20.97 -6.43 4.46
N TYR A 472 -20.01 -6.56 3.54
CA TYR A 472 -18.58 -6.63 3.85
C TYR A 472 -17.78 -5.42 3.34
N THR A 473 -18.42 -4.43 2.71
CA THR A 473 -17.72 -3.34 2.00
C THR A 473 -17.96 -1.96 2.61
N ALA A 474 -18.35 -1.89 3.90
CA ALA A 474 -18.49 -0.61 4.58
C ALA A 474 -17.15 0.18 4.59
N PRO A 475 -17.19 1.53 4.63
CA PRO A 475 -18.37 2.39 4.63
C PRO A 475 -19.06 2.47 3.26
N TYR A 476 -20.22 3.12 3.20
CA TYR A 476 -21.09 3.20 2.04
C TYR A 476 -21.16 4.60 1.44
N PHE A 477 -21.64 4.65 0.20
CA PHE A 477 -21.59 5.76 -0.76
C PHE A 477 -20.20 5.98 -1.34
N HIS A 478 -20.18 6.65 -2.50
CA HIS A 478 -18.96 6.97 -3.26
C HIS A 478 -17.84 7.66 -2.47
N ASP A 479 -18.19 8.31 -1.36
CA ASP A 479 -17.30 9.06 -0.48
C ASP A 479 -17.17 8.38 0.89
N GLY A 480 -17.73 7.19 1.09
CA GLY A 480 -17.74 6.50 2.38
C GLY A 480 -18.38 7.27 3.52
N SER A 481 -19.28 8.22 3.23
CA SER A 481 -19.90 9.09 4.24
C SER A 481 -20.81 8.36 5.24
N LEU A 482 -21.24 7.13 4.95
CA LEU A 482 -22.19 6.38 5.76
C LEU A 482 -21.59 5.07 6.26
N SER A 483 -21.44 4.91 7.58
CA SER A 483 -20.73 3.76 8.16
C SER A 483 -21.50 2.44 8.16
N THR A 484 -22.83 2.45 7.99
CA THR A 484 -23.69 1.25 8.09
C THR A 484 -24.82 1.27 7.06
N LEU A 485 -25.35 0.09 6.68
CA LEU A 485 -26.55 0.00 5.83
C LEU A 485 -27.77 0.65 6.50
N ALA A 486 -27.85 0.62 7.83
CA ALA A 486 -28.88 1.35 8.59
C ALA A 486 -28.79 2.87 8.36
N ALA A 487 -27.58 3.43 8.33
CA ALA A 487 -27.36 4.84 8.04
C ALA A 487 -27.74 5.18 6.58
N VAL A 488 -27.53 4.26 5.63
CA VAL A 488 -28.03 4.41 4.24
C VAL A 488 -29.55 4.49 4.21
N VAL A 489 -30.24 3.59 4.91
CA VAL A 489 -31.71 3.60 5.01
C VAL A 489 -32.22 4.89 5.64
N GLU A 490 -31.60 5.34 6.74
CA GLU A 490 -31.93 6.60 7.41
C GLU A 490 -31.72 7.81 6.49
N TRP A 491 -30.58 7.87 5.79
CA TRP A 491 -30.29 8.94 4.85
C TRP A 491 -31.35 9.04 3.74
N PHE A 492 -31.78 7.90 3.18
CA PHE A 492 -32.86 7.90 2.19
C PHE A 492 -34.21 8.31 2.79
N ASP A 493 -34.55 7.81 3.99
CA ASP A 493 -35.79 8.18 4.68
C ASP A 493 -35.88 9.68 4.94
N GLU A 494 -34.78 10.29 5.40
CA GLU A 494 -34.70 11.72 5.69
C GLU A 494 -34.66 12.57 4.42
N THR A 495 -33.69 12.33 3.53
CA THR A 495 -33.45 13.20 2.37
C THR A 495 -34.53 13.09 1.29
N LYS A 496 -35.23 11.95 1.24
CA LYS A 496 -36.34 11.71 0.30
C LYS A 496 -37.71 11.73 0.97
N SER A 497 -37.77 11.94 2.30
CA SER A 497 -39.03 11.98 3.05
C SER A 497 -39.90 10.74 2.83
N LEU A 498 -39.30 9.55 2.95
CA LEU A 498 -39.98 8.27 2.67
C LEU A 498 -41.06 7.96 3.72
N GLY A 499 -40.90 8.46 4.95
CA GLY A 499 -41.88 8.32 6.02
C GLY A 499 -41.87 6.92 6.65
N LEU A 500 -40.71 6.27 6.70
CA LEU A 500 -40.55 4.95 7.30
C LEU A 500 -40.70 5.04 8.83
N SER A 501 -41.42 4.09 9.41
CA SER A 501 -41.35 3.84 10.85
C SER A 501 -40.00 3.27 11.26
N GLU A 502 -39.66 3.33 12.55
CA GLU A 502 -38.44 2.71 13.08
C GLU A 502 -38.38 1.21 12.75
N THR A 503 -39.50 0.51 12.88
CA THR A 503 -39.62 -0.91 12.52
C THR A 503 -39.36 -1.14 11.03
N GLU A 504 -39.93 -0.32 10.14
CA GLU A 504 -39.69 -0.45 8.69
C GLU A 504 -38.22 -0.20 8.33
N ARG A 505 -37.56 0.78 8.98
CA ARG A 505 -36.12 1.01 8.77
C ARG A 505 -35.29 -0.20 9.17
N THR A 506 -35.57 -0.80 10.33
CA THR A 506 -34.89 -2.03 10.78
C THR A 506 -35.14 -3.20 9.83
N GLU A 507 -36.37 -3.38 9.35
CA GLU A 507 -36.73 -4.47 8.44
C GLU A 507 -36.09 -4.30 7.06
N LEU A 508 -36.08 -3.07 6.52
CA LEU A 508 -35.36 -2.77 5.28
C LEU A 508 -33.85 -2.98 5.43
N THR A 509 -33.27 -2.59 6.57
CA THR A 509 -31.85 -2.86 6.87
C THR A 509 -31.58 -4.37 6.88
N ALA A 510 -32.43 -5.17 7.53
CA ALA A 510 -32.29 -6.63 7.56
C ALA A 510 -32.37 -7.26 6.16
N TYR A 511 -33.19 -6.70 5.26
CA TYR A 511 -33.21 -7.12 3.86
C TYR A 511 -31.88 -6.81 3.14
N LEU A 512 -31.35 -5.59 3.29
CA LEU A 512 -30.08 -5.21 2.68
C LEU A 512 -28.90 -6.05 3.20
N GLU A 513 -28.84 -6.32 4.51
CA GLU A 513 -27.84 -7.21 5.11
C GLU A 513 -27.96 -8.65 4.59
N THR A 514 -29.19 -9.11 4.32
CA THR A 514 -29.44 -10.45 3.76
C THR A 514 -28.97 -10.56 2.31
N VAL A 515 -29.36 -9.58 1.48
CA VAL A 515 -28.94 -9.48 0.06
C VAL A 515 -27.43 -9.32 -0.05
N GLY A 516 -26.84 -8.46 0.78
CA GLY A 516 -25.40 -8.17 0.77
C GLY A 516 -24.53 -9.22 1.46
N SER A 517 -25.10 -10.23 2.10
CA SER A 517 -24.32 -11.31 2.71
C SER A 517 -23.82 -12.34 1.68
N ALA A 518 -22.91 -13.20 2.13
CA ALA A 518 -22.38 -14.33 1.37
C ALA A 518 -22.16 -15.53 2.31
N ASP A 519 -22.11 -16.73 1.75
CA ASP A 519 -21.93 -17.97 2.52
C ASP A 519 -20.53 -18.07 3.15
N GLU A 520 -19.49 -17.80 2.37
CA GLU A 520 -18.08 -17.86 2.78
C GLU A 520 -17.28 -16.69 2.16
N PRO A 521 -17.33 -15.48 2.74
CA PRO A 521 -16.76 -14.29 2.11
C PRO A 521 -15.23 -14.18 2.14
N TYR A 522 -14.56 -15.00 2.94
CA TYR A 522 -13.13 -14.94 3.18
C TYR A 522 -12.48 -16.30 3.02
N GLU A 523 -11.22 -16.29 2.57
CA GLU A 523 -10.38 -17.47 2.46
C GLU A 523 -10.17 -18.12 3.82
N LYS A 524 -10.20 -19.45 3.87
CA LYS A 524 -9.99 -20.21 5.10
C LYS A 524 -8.65 -20.91 5.05
N PHE A 525 -7.72 -20.42 5.87
CA PHE A 525 -6.43 -21.06 6.04
C PHE A 525 -6.45 -22.13 7.13
N ASP A 526 -5.77 -23.24 6.87
CA ASP A 526 -5.56 -24.33 7.81
C ASP A 526 -4.10 -24.83 7.77
N ALA A 527 -3.85 -26.07 8.20
CA ALA A 527 -2.49 -26.62 8.22
C ALA A 527 -1.94 -26.95 6.82
N GLU A 528 -2.81 -27.17 5.84
CA GLU A 528 -2.47 -27.51 4.46
C GLU A 528 -2.65 -26.29 3.55
N ASN A 529 -3.76 -25.56 3.66
CA ASN A 529 -4.01 -24.32 2.94
C ASN A 529 -3.44 -23.13 3.73
N THR A 530 -2.26 -22.66 3.35
CA THR A 530 -1.59 -21.53 4.01
C THR A 530 -1.47 -20.34 3.05
N ALA A 531 -1.42 -19.12 3.57
CA ALA A 531 -1.25 -17.92 2.75
C ALA A 531 -0.02 -18.02 1.82
N PHE A 532 1.11 -18.50 2.33
CA PHE A 532 2.31 -18.72 1.51
C PHE A 532 2.06 -19.70 0.37
N ARG A 533 1.32 -20.79 0.61
CA ARG A 533 1.03 -21.79 -0.41
C ARG A 533 0.10 -21.25 -1.50
N LEU A 534 -0.89 -20.44 -1.11
CA LEU A 534 -1.75 -19.75 -2.05
C LEU A 534 -0.93 -18.83 -2.97
N THR A 535 -0.13 -17.93 -2.39
CA THR A 535 0.71 -17.00 -3.17
C THR A 535 1.74 -17.75 -4.02
N PHE A 536 2.36 -18.81 -3.51
CA PHE A 536 3.29 -19.63 -4.28
C PHE A 536 2.63 -20.29 -5.49
N ALA A 537 1.43 -20.83 -5.32
CA ALA A 537 0.67 -21.44 -6.42
C ALA A 537 0.30 -20.40 -7.48
N GLU A 538 -0.14 -19.22 -7.08
CA GLU A 538 -0.45 -18.10 -7.98
C GLU A 538 0.78 -17.69 -8.80
N LEU A 539 1.92 -17.45 -8.14
CA LEU A 539 3.16 -17.06 -8.83
C LEU A 539 3.68 -18.16 -9.79
N ALA A 540 3.49 -19.44 -9.44
CA ALA A 540 3.80 -20.56 -10.34
C ALA A 540 2.87 -20.58 -11.56
N THR A 541 1.57 -20.36 -11.37
CA THR A 541 0.58 -20.22 -12.44
C THR A 541 0.91 -19.04 -13.35
N PHE A 542 1.28 -17.88 -12.80
CA PHE A 542 1.72 -16.72 -13.57
C PHE A 542 2.90 -17.08 -14.47
N ALA A 543 3.91 -17.73 -13.89
CA ALA A 543 5.12 -18.15 -14.60
C ALA A 543 4.84 -19.15 -15.73
N SER A 544 3.79 -19.97 -15.62
CA SER A 544 3.39 -20.96 -16.64
C SER A 544 3.13 -20.33 -18.01
N THR A 545 2.76 -19.04 -18.06
CA THR A 545 2.59 -18.26 -19.30
C THR A 545 3.86 -18.29 -20.17
N LEU A 546 5.05 -18.50 -19.59
CA LEU A 546 6.31 -18.66 -20.32
C LEU A 546 6.29 -19.83 -21.32
N ASP A 547 5.50 -20.89 -21.09
CA ASP A 547 5.30 -21.97 -22.06
C ASP A 547 4.66 -21.49 -23.37
N THR A 548 3.95 -20.36 -23.33
CA THR A 548 3.35 -19.71 -24.51
C THR A 548 4.27 -18.64 -25.11
N LEU A 549 4.99 -17.88 -24.27
CA LEU A 549 5.78 -16.72 -24.70
C LEU A 549 7.17 -17.09 -25.25
N LEU A 550 7.89 -18.03 -24.62
CA LEU A 550 9.24 -18.43 -25.04
C LEU A 550 9.27 -18.98 -26.48
N PRO A 551 8.35 -19.89 -26.89
CA PRO A 551 8.33 -20.38 -28.28
C PRO A 551 8.05 -19.28 -29.31
N ARG A 552 7.36 -18.19 -28.89
CA ARG A 552 7.07 -17.02 -29.74
C ARG A 552 8.19 -16.00 -29.75
N ARG A 553 9.19 -16.14 -28.87
CA ARG A 553 10.28 -15.18 -28.66
C ARG A 553 9.77 -13.78 -28.33
N ASP A 554 8.74 -13.72 -27.50
CA ASP A 554 8.08 -12.48 -27.13
C ASP A 554 8.81 -11.78 -25.99
N ALA A 555 9.92 -11.10 -26.33
CA ALA A 555 10.81 -10.51 -25.34
C ALA A 555 10.12 -9.50 -24.42
N GLU A 556 9.21 -8.68 -24.94
CA GLU A 556 8.52 -7.64 -24.17
C GLU A 556 7.72 -8.24 -23.01
N HIS A 557 6.86 -9.22 -23.31
CA HIS A 557 5.97 -9.81 -22.31
C HIS A 557 6.73 -10.79 -21.38
N ILE A 558 7.81 -11.43 -21.85
CA ILE A 558 8.67 -12.27 -21.00
C ILE A 558 9.40 -11.42 -19.95
N LEU A 559 9.96 -10.27 -20.35
CA LEU A 559 10.66 -9.40 -19.42
C LEU A 559 9.71 -8.84 -18.37
N LEU A 560 8.51 -8.40 -18.78
CA LEU A 560 7.48 -7.94 -17.85
C LEU A 560 7.09 -9.01 -16.82
N LEU A 561 6.86 -10.25 -17.28
CA LEU A 561 6.52 -11.37 -16.42
C LEU A 561 7.66 -11.71 -15.46
N THR A 562 8.89 -11.86 -15.96
CA THR A 562 10.04 -12.24 -15.12
C THR A 562 10.41 -11.15 -14.12
N ASP A 563 10.30 -9.87 -14.48
CA ASP A 563 10.55 -8.74 -13.57
C ASP A 563 9.49 -8.63 -12.46
N THR A 564 8.28 -9.13 -12.70
CA THR A 564 7.20 -9.20 -11.71
C THR A 564 7.40 -10.42 -10.81
N VAL A 565 7.26 -11.62 -11.39
CA VAL A 565 7.16 -12.87 -10.62
C VAL A 565 8.44 -13.20 -9.85
N ALA A 566 9.62 -12.88 -10.39
CA ALA A 566 10.88 -13.12 -9.67
C ALA A 566 11.01 -12.21 -8.44
N ALA A 567 10.55 -10.96 -8.53
CA ALA A 567 10.58 -10.02 -7.41
C ALA A 567 9.62 -10.45 -6.30
N ASP A 568 8.41 -10.88 -6.67
CA ASP A 568 7.39 -11.33 -5.72
C ASP A 568 7.79 -12.63 -5.02
N LEU A 569 8.31 -13.63 -5.76
CA LEU A 569 8.86 -14.85 -5.15
C LEU A 569 9.98 -14.55 -4.14
N ALA A 570 10.85 -13.58 -4.44
CA ALA A 570 11.91 -13.16 -3.52
C ALA A 570 11.36 -12.43 -2.29
N ALA A 571 10.30 -11.62 -2.47
CA ALA A 571 9.61 -10.93 -1.39
C ALA A 571 8.93 -11.93 -0.45
N ASP A 572 8.20 -12.90 -0.99
CA ASP A 572 7.54 -13.97 -0.23
C ASP A 572 8.54 -14.85 0.50
N ALA A 573 9.63 -15.24 -0.17
CA ALA A 573 10.71 -15.98 0.47
C ALA A 573 11.24 -15.25 1.72
N SER A 574 11.26 -13.92 1.69
CA SER A 574 11.75 -13.11 2.81
C SER A 574 10.86 -13.18 4.06
N THR A 575 9.56 -13.45 3.89
CA THR A 575 8.56 -13.52 4.97
C THR A 575 8.28 -14.95 5.46
N MET A 576 8.80 -15.97 4.75
CA MET A 576 8.62 -17.37 5.11
C MET A 576 9.09 -17.68 6.54
N SER A 577 8.18 -18.26 7.34
CA SER A 577 8.49 -18.82 8.66
C SER A 577 9.31 -20.11 8.58
N ASN A 578 9.18 -20.88 7.50
CA ASN A 578 9.98 -22.08 7.24
C ASN A 578 11.38 -21.73 6.71
N LEU A 579 12.28 -21.42 7.64
CA LEU A 579 13.66 -21.02 7.34
C LEU A 579 14.47 -22.09 6.57
N THR A 580 14.06 -23.35 6.62
CA THR A 580 14.76 -24.46 5.93
C THR A 580 14.43 -24.48 4.44
N ALA A 581 13.17 -24.23 4.06
CA ALA A 581 12.74 -24.20 2.66
C ALA A 581 13.01 -22.85 1.97
N ARG A 582 13.18 -21.77 2.75
CA ARG A 582 13.41 -20.42 2.24
C ARG A 582 14.52 -20.30 1.16
N PRO A 583 15.71 -20.91 1.30
CA PRO A 583 16.73 -20.84 0.25
C PRO A 583 16.30 -21.43 -1.09
N GLU A 584 15.36 -22.39 -1.08
CA GLU A 584 14.85 -23.04 -2.28
C GLU A 584 13.93 -22.10 -3.07
N VAL A 585 13.10 -21.31 -2.38
CA VAL A 585 12.24 -20.30 -3.02
C VAL A 585 13.06 -19.13 -3.57
N TYR A 586 14.12 -18.71 -2.87
CA TYR A 586 15.08 -17.76 -3.44
C TYR A 586 15.75 -18.28 -4.72
N ALA A 587 16.10 -19.58 -4.75
CA ALA A 587 16.66 -20.17 -5.95
C ALA A 587 15.67 -20.15 -7.12
N LEU A 588 14.37 -20.40 -6.88
CA LEU A 588 13.33 -20.27 -7.89
C LEU A 588 13.22 -18.83 -8.45
N ALA A 589 13.23 -17.83 -7.58
CA ALA A 589 13.25 -16.43 -7.98
C ALA A 589 14.48 -16.13 -8.88
N GLU A 590 15.67 -16.61 -8.49
CA GLU A 590 16.89 -16.48 -9.31
C GLU A 590 16.77 -17.20 -10.66
N ARG A 591 16.09 -18.35 -10.74
CA ARG A 591 15.84 -19.06 -12.01
C ARG A 591 14.96 -18.27 -12.96
N LEU A 592 13.89 -17.64 -12.47
CA LEU A 592 13.05 -16.77 -13.30
C LEU A 592 13.80 -15.50 -13.73
N ALA A 593 14.56 -14.88 -12.81
CA ALA A 593 15.42 -13.75 -13.16
C ALA A 593 16.41 -14.11 -14.28
N ALA A 594 16.98 -15.31 -14.23
CA ALA A 594 17.88 -15.81 -15.27
C ALA A 594 17.19 -16.02 -16.63
N VAL A 595 15.88 -16.33 -16.66
CA VAL A 595 15.11 -16.33 -17.92
C VAL A 595 15.09 -14.92 -18.51
N GLY A 596 14.77 -13.91 -17.70
CA GLY A 596 14.73 -12.51 -18.12
C GLY A 596 16.09 -12.02 -18.62
N ASP A 597 17.16 -12.28 -17.87
CA ASP A 597 18.53 -11.88 -18.25
C ASP A 597 18.98 -12.54 -19.57
N ALA A 598 18.68 -13.83 -19.75
CA ALA A 598 18.99 -14.53 -21.00
C ALA A 598 18.22 -13.94 -22.19
N VAL A 599 16.96 -13.53 -22.02
CA VAL A 599 16.17 -12.84 -23.05
C VAL A 599 16.74 -11.46 -23.38
N ARG A 600 17.21 -10.70 -22.39
CA ARG A 600 17.92 -9.42 -22.63
C ARG A 600 19.18 -9.60 -23.46
N ASP A 601 19.88 -10.72 -23.28
CA ASP A 601 21.10 -11.08 -24.00
C ASP A 601 20.85 -11.81 -25.34
N ASP A 602 19.58 -11.97 -25.76
CA ASP A 602 19.15 -12.73 -26.95
C ASP A 602 19.58 -14.22 -26.94
N ASP A 603 19.85 -14.79 -25.75
CA ASP A 603 20.17 -16.20 -25.54
C ASP A 603 18.93 -17.03 -25.19
N TRP A 604 18.11 -17.29 -26.21
CA TRP A 604 16.88 -18.09 -26.08
C TRP A 604 17.11 -19.51 -25.55
N GLY A 605 18.28 -20.10 -25.81
CA GLY A 605 18.60 -21.44 -25.33
C GLY A 605 18.84 -21.46 -23.81
N ALA A 606 19.53 -20.44 -23.28
CA ALA A 606 19.70 -20.27 -21.85
C ALA A 606 18.37 -19.92 -21.15
N ALA A 607 17.50 -19.14 -21.80
CA ALA A 607 16.17 -18.83 -21.29
C ALA A 607 15.31 -20.09 -21.14
N GLU A 608 15.21 -20.91 -22.19
CA GLU A 608 14.45 -22.19 -22.17
C GLU A 608 15.01 -23.18 -21.14
N ALA A 609 16.35 -23.23 -20.99
CA ALA A 609 17.00 -24.08 -20.00
C ALA A 609 16.69 -23.64 -18.56
N SER A 610 16.72 -22.33 -18.30
CA SER A 610 16.42 -21.77 -16.97
C SER A 610 14.94 -21.96 -16.61
N TRP A 611 14.04 -21.80 -17.58
CA TRP A 611 12.61 -22.08 -17.40
C TRP A 611 12.35 -23.57 -17.10
N THR A 612 13.00 -24.48 -17.83
CA THR A 612 12.88 -25.92 -17.57
C THR A 612 13.36 -26.29 -16.15
N ALA A 613 14.44 -25.66 -15.70
CA ALA A 613 14.95 -25.83 -14.34
C ALA A 613 13.96 -25.29 -13.29
N PHE A 614 13.39 -24.10 -13.52
CA PHE A 614 12.36 -23.53 -12.65
C PHE A 614 11.19 -24.49 -12.48
N LYS A 615 10.59 -25.00 -13.58
CA LYS A 615 9.46 -25.93 -13.50
C LYS A 615 9.78 -27.17 -12.67
N THR A 616 10.94 -27.78 -12.95
CA THR A 616 11.37 -28.99 -12.23
C THR A 616 11.56 -28.73 -10.73
N GLU A 617 12.13 -27.58 -10.36
CA GLU A 617 12.35 -27.19 -8.96
C GLU A 617 11.03 -26.81 -8.26
N ALA A 618 10.12 -26.13 -8.97
CA ALA A 618 8.80 -25.73 -8.46
C ALA A 618 7.92 -26.94 -8.18
N ASP A 619 7.80 -27.88 -9.12
CA ASP A 619 7.05 -29.14 -8.94
C ASP A 619 7.56 -29.94 -7.73
N ALA A 620 8.88 -29.99 -7.54
CA ALA A 620 9.50 -30.70 -6.42
C ALA A 620 9.30 -29.99 -5.07
N ILE A 621 9.12 -28.67 -5.05
CA ILE A 621 8.74 -27.92 -3.85
C ILE A 621 7.27 -28.17 -3.55
N GLU A 622 6.43 -28.08 -4.58
CA GLU A 622 5.01 -28.36 -4.50
C GLU A 622 4.80 -29.75 -3.91
N GLU A 623 5.28 -30.84 -4.53
CA GLU A 623 5.16 -32.23 -4.03
C GLU A 623 5.58 -32.46 -2.56
N ARG A 624 6.53 -31.68 -2.04
CA ARG A 624 7.02 -31.80 -0.64
C ARG A 624 6.24 -30.96 0.36
N ALA A 625 5.50 -29.97 -0.12
CA ALA A 625 4.66 -29.09 0.70
C ALA A 625 3.25 -29.67 0.97
N PHE A 626 3.01 -30.94 0.61
CA PHE A 626 1.81 -31.74 0.90
C PHE A 626 2.14 -32.93 1.82
#